data_AF-A0AAE1H8G1-F1
#
_entry.id   AF-A0AAE1H8G1-F1
#
_cell.length_a   1.000
_cell.length_b   1.000
_cell.length_c   1.000
_cell.angle_alpha   90.00
_cell.angle_beta   90.00
_cell.angle_gamma   90.00
#
_symmetry.space_group_name_H-M   'P 1'
#
loop_
_entity.id
_entity.type
_entity.pdbx_description
1 polymer ?
#
loop_
_entity_poly.entity_id
_entity_poly.type
_entity_poly.pdbx_seq_one_letter_code
_entity_poly.pdbx_strand_id
1 'polypeptide(L)'
;MAVCAGYDDTYFETAWATCPFGEVDKNIFSEGRYIETFRAHNCCMLVPFKKWRCENSQKLYAPLRRRKIALAAEERHPNTGNVFLTEEQRLKKLQDLRTEADNLKKKKYRIQQRMEEVIKKEGVKIPSKLSDDFSEILRDISLSPAQSIFLQQQIKASQQKKACGMRWHPTMIRFALALHLTSPSAYELLRQTGMIKLPSRMTLFHYSHAKAVEEGVDKVKLESLEACVKKFPEKHKKYHVLMMDEMYISQNLVFQKSNGKLVGYTSLDTIEREVKNLEELIDSTEALDSEDTIASKVLVYMIKGVSNGVKQVVATYAVSKLSSNQLKDWTWHVIGDLEKHGIAIIAVVCDGSAVKRGRGLGRFSHQSSHSSSPWTFNRPLI
;
A
#
# COMPACT_ATOMS: atom_id res chain seq x y z
N MET A 1 -18.56 -6.59 50.10
CA MET A 1 -17.90 -6.16 48.85
C MET A 1 -17.23 -4.82 49.12
N ALA A 2 -16.03 -4.59 48.58
CA ALA A 2 -15.31 -3.33 48.74
C ALA A 2 -15.27 -2.58 47.40
N VAL A 3 -15.30 -1.25 47.42
CA VAL A 3 -15.12 -0.46 46.20
C VAL A 3 -13.65 -0.54 45.77
N CYS A 4 -13.39 -0.82 44.50
CA CYS A 4 -12.04 -0.78 43.94
C CYS A 4 -11.46 0.63 44.14
N ALA A 5 -10.21 0.77 44.55
CA ALA A 5 -9.58 2.07 44.78
C ALA A 5 -8.97 2.69 43.51
N GLY A 6 -8.84 1.95 42.40
CA GLY A 6 -8.08 2.44 41.23
C GLY A 6 -6.59 2.65 41.54
N TYR A 7 -5.85 3.34 40.66
CA TYR A 7 -4.53 3.91 41.01
C TYR A 7 -4.73 5.32 41.53
N ASP A 8 -4.48 5.51 42.80
CA ASP A 8 -4.42 6.77 43.54
C ASP A 8 -2.98 7.28 43.74
N ASP A 9 -2.01 6.61 43.12
CA ASP A 9 -0.59 6.89 43.29
C ASP A 9 -0.16 8.09 42.43
N THR A 10 0.22 9.19 43.09
CA THR A 10 0.79 10.40 42.47
C THR A 10 2.01 10.08 41.59
N TYR A 11 2.65 8.92 41.80
CA TYR A 11 3.69 8.44 40.93
C TYR A 11 3.25 8.34 39.45
N PHE A 12 1.99 8.02 39.14
CA PHE A 12 1.55 7.83 37.74
C PHE A 12 0.76 9.00 37.14
N GLU A 13 0.57 10.08 37.89
CA GLU A 13 -0.31 11.20 37.54
C GLU A 13 -0.01 11.78 36.14
N THR A 14 1.26 12.01 35.82
CA THR A 14 1.69 12.50 34.49
C THR A 14 1.47 11.52 33.35
N ALA A 15 1.33 10.22 33.66
CA ALA A 15 1.09 9.17 32.67
C ALA A 15 -0.41 8.90 32.45
N TRP A 16 -1.29 9.27 33.38
CA TRP A 16 -2.75 9.04 33.31
C TRP A 16 -3.39 9.78 32.14
N ALA A 17 -3.07 11.07 31.99
CA ALA A 17 -3.75 11.98 31.06
C ALA A 17 -3.72 11.55 29.59
N THR A 18 -2.79 10.67 29.20
CA THR A 18 -2.66 10.21 27.81
C THR A 18 -2.83 8.69 27.65
N CYS A 19 -3.13 7.97 28.72
CA CYS A 19 -3.20 6.51 28.71
C CYS A 19 -4.52 6.02 28.08
N PRO A 20 -4.50 5.26 26.96
CA PRO A 20 -5.73 4.85 26.28
C PRO A 20 -6.45 3.67 26.93
N PHE A 21 -5.82 3.02 27.93
CA PHE A 21 -6.30 1.77 28.54
C PHE A 21 -7.17 1.99 29.78
N GLY A 22 -7.46 3.25 30.13
CA GLY A 22 -8.23 3.60 31.30
C GLY A 22 -8.62 5.07 31.32
N GLU A 23 -9.32 5.46 32.37
CA GLU A 23 -9.87 6.80 32.56
C GLU A 23 -9.55 7.34 33.96
N VAL A 24 -9.46 8.66 34.05
CA VAL A 24 -9.34 9.38 35.32
C VAL A 24 -10.73 9.50 35.91
N ASP A 25 -10.98 8.74 36.96
CA ASP A 25 -12.18 8.80 37.78
C ASP A 25 -12.00 9.90 38.84
N LYS A 26 -12.79 10.97 38.70
CA LYS A 26 -12.84 12.08 39.65
C LYS A 26 -13.93 11.76 40.66
N ASN A 27 -13.55 11.66 41.94
CA ASN A 27 -14.41 11.18 43.02
C ASN A 27 -15.75 11.94 43.10
N ILE A 28 -16.80 11.38 42.47
CA ILE A 28 -18.14 11.99 42.40
C ILE A 28 -18.79 12.08 43.80
N PHE A 29 -18.37 11.24 44.74
CA PHE A 29 -19.01 11.08 46.05
C PHE A 29 -18.34 11.88 47.18
N SER A 30 -17.32 12.69 46.88
CA SER A 30 -16.65 13.56 47.86
C SER A 30 -16.14 12.84 49.13
N GLU A 31 -15.83 11.55 49.02
CA GLU A 31 -15.26 10.79 50.14
C GLU A 31 -13.78 11.20 50.37
N GLY A 32 -13.39 11.49 51.63
CA GLY A 32 -12.06 12.00 52.00
C GLY A 32 -10.87 11.04 51.83
N ARG A 33 -10.97 10.02 50.97
CA ARG A 33 -9.91 9.01 50.76
C ARG A 33 -9.02 9.28 49.54
N TYR A 34 -9.47 10.07 48.55
CA TYR A 34 -8.69 10.50 47.36
C TYR A 34 -9.44 11.55 46.51
N ILE A 35 -8.69 12.32 45.71
CA ILE A 35 -9.25 13.39 44.83
C ILE A 35 -9.45 12.89 43.39
N GLU A 36 -8.47 12.19 42.80
CA GLU A 36 -8.54 11.60 41.45
C GLU A 36 -7.88 10.21 41.42
N THR A 37 -8.48 9.24 40.72
CA THR A 37 -7.92 7.89 40.58
C THR A 37 -7.97 7.40 39.15
N PHE A 38 -6.94 6.72 38.67
CA PHE A 38 -6.94 6.14 37.32
C PHE A 38 -7.41 4.68 37.35
N ARG A 39 -8.44 4.36 36.56
CA ARG A 39 -9.08 3.04 36.50
C ARG A 39 -9.03 2.49 35.09
N ALA A 40 -9.01 1.16 34.96
CA ALA A 40 -9.19 0.54 33.65
C ALA A 40 -10.61 0.80 33.14
N HIS A 41 -10.80 0.90 31.83
CA HIS A 41 -12.14 1.04 31.22
C HIS A 41 -13.11 -0.04 31.70
N ASN A 42 -12.60 -1.26 31.89
CA ASN A 42 -13.39 -2.41 32.33
C ASN A 42 -13.24 -2.63 33.86
N CYS A 43 -13.13 -1.58 34.67
CA CYS A 43 -12.94 -1.71 36.11
C CYS A 43 -14.17 -2.32 36.79
N CYS A 44 -13.97 -3.42 37.53
CA CYS A 44 -14.99 -3.90 38.47
C CYS A 44 -15.04 -2.95 39.67
N MET A 45 -16.05 -2.08 39.72
CA MET A 45 -16.23 -1.10 40.80
C MET A 45 -16.36 -1.77 42.17
N LEU A 46 -17.05 -2.92 42.24
CA LEU A 46 -17.16 -3.72 43.46
C LEU A 46 -16.28 -4.96 43.37
N VAL A 47 -15.42 -5.15 44.37
CA VAL A 47 -14.49 -6.26 44.46
C VAL A 47 -15.04 -7.30 45.45
N PRO A 48 -15.06 -8.59 45.10
CA PRO A 48 -15.67 -9.64 45.91
C PRO A 48 -14.91 -9.96 47.21
N PHE A 49 -13.66 -9.51 47.36
CA PHE A 49 -12.80 -9.75 48.53
C PHE A 49 -12.20 -8.44 49.06
N LYS A 50 -11.53 -8.46 50.23
CA LYS A 50 -10.76 -7.33 50.80
C LYS A 50 -9.49 -6.95 49.98
N LYS A 51 -9.53 -7.09 48.66
CA LYS A 51 -8.48 -6.58 47.77
C LYS A 51 -8.77 -5.11 47.49
N TRP A 52 -7.72 -4.29 47.57
CA TRP A 52 -7.83 -2.84 47.34
C TRP A 52 -8.10 -2.49 45.86
N ARG A 53 -7.81 -3.39 44.92
CA ARG A 53 -7.94 -3.16 43.48
C ARG A 53 -8.44 -4.42 42.75
N CYS A 54 -9.24 -4.22 41.70
CA CYS A 54 -9.70 -5.30 40.84
C CYS A 54 -8.59 -5.77 39.86
N GLU A 55 -8.76 -6.95 39.28
CA GLU A 55 -7.76 -7.56 38.38
C GLU A 55 -7.47 -6.68 37.14
N ASN A 56 -8.50 -6.05 36.58
CA ASN A 56 -8.36 -5.19 35.41
C ASN A 56 -7.54 -3.93 35.71
N SER A 57 -7.76 -3.32 36.88
CA SER A 57 -6.90 -2.22 37.33
C SER A 57 -5.49 -2.74 37.64
N GLN A 58 -5.30 -3.89 38.27
CA GLN A 58 -3.93 -4.42 38.52
C GLN A 58 -3.10 -4.58 37.24
N LYS A 59 -3.72 -4.95 36.11
CA LYS A 59 -3.04 -5.07 34.80
C LYS A 59 -2.53 -3.74 34.24
N LEU A 60 -2.99 -2.59 34.74
CA LEU A 60 -2.53 -1.27 34.27
C LEU A 60 -1.17 -0.84 34.82
N TYR A 61 -0.65 -1.46 35.88
CA TYR A 61 0.60 -1.01 36.51
C TYR A 61 1.79 -1.04 35.54
N ALA A 62 2.01 -2.17 34.86
CA ALA A 62 3.14 -2.33 33.95
C ALA A 62 3.06 -1.40 32.71
N PRO A 63 1.89 -1.19 32.07
CA PRO A 63 1.69 -0.15 31.07
C PRO A 63 1.98 1.26 31.59
N LEU A 64 1.44 1.64 32.74
CA LEU A 64 1.62 2.98 33.33
C LEU A 64 3.10 3.24 33.67
N ARG A 65 3.80 2.24 34.22
CA ARG A 65 5.23 2.32 34.52
C ARG A 65 6.09 2.48 33.27
N ARG A 66 5.84 1.68 32.23
CA ARG A 66 6.54 1.84 30.93
C ARG A 66 6.30 3.21 30.33
N ARG A 67 5.06 3.72 30.42
CA ARG A 67 4.69 5.03 29.89
C ARG A 67 5.35 6.18 30.64
N LYS A 68 5.39 6.12 31.98
CA LYS A 68 6.11 7.10 32.78
C LYS A 68 7.59 7.15 32.42
N ILE A 69 8.23 5.98 32.29
CA ILE A 69 9.64 5.89 31.87
C ILE A 69 9.84 6.50 30.48
N ALA A 70 8.94 6.24 29.54
CA ALA A 70 9.00 6.82 28.19
C ALA A 70 8.75 8.34 28.13
N LEU A 71 7.90 8.86 29.03
CA LEU A 71 7.66 10.29 29.19
C LEU A 71 8.85 11.01 29.85
N ALA A 72 9.55 10.33 30.77
CA ALA A 72 10.73 10.85 31.44
C ALA A 72 12.04 10.72 30.63
N ALA A 73 12.01 10.02 29.48
CA ALA A 73 13.20 9.83 28.64
C ALA A 73 13.52 11.11 27.83
N GLU A 74 14.60 11.79 28.20
CA GLU A 74 15.11 13.01 27.55
C GLU A 74 15.65 12.74 26.13
N GLU A 75 16.32 11.60 25.93
CA GLU A 75 16.88 11.19 24.64
C GLU A 75 16.07 10.06 24.00
N ARG A 76 15.70 10.25 22.74
CA ARG A 76 14.97 9.27 21.94
C ARG A 76 15.74 8.92 20.69
N HIS A 77 15.62 7.68 20.25
CA HIS A 77 16.31 7.20 19.06
C HIS A 77 15.97 8.07 17.82
N PRO A 78 16.92 8.36 16.92
CA PRO A 78 16.70 9.25 15.76
C PRO A 78 15.49 8.86 14.88
N ASN A 79 15.27 7.56 14.72
CA ASN A 79 14.16 6.99 13.94
C ASN A 79 12.82 6.91 14.70
N THR A 80 12.68 7.55 15.86
CA THR A 80 11.40 7.62 16.57
C THR A 80 10.40 8.43 15.75
N GLY A 81 9.19 7.89 15.57
CA GLY A 81 8.11 8.56 14.85
C GLY A 81 7.70 9.88 15.51
N ASN A 82 7.35 10.89 14.69
CA ASN A 82 7.07 12.25 15.15
C ASN A 82 5.95 12.34 16.21
N VAL A 83 4.98 11.42 16.14
CA VAL A 83 3.84 11.32 17.08
C VAL A 83 4.32 11.22 18.53
N PHE A 84 5.44 10.54 18.75
CA PHE A 84 5.94 10.32 20.09
C PHE A 84 6.78 11.50 20.59
N LEU A 85 7.45 12.25 19.71
CA LEU A 85 8.36 13.34 20.10
C LEU A 85 7.61 14.54 20.71
N THR A 86 8.23 15.17 21.73
CA THR A 86 7.77 16.47 22.28
C THR A 86 7.99 17.60 21.26
N GLU A 87 7.37 18.76 21.49
CA GLU A 87 7.50 19.92 20.59
C GLU A 87 8.96 20.40 20.45
N GLU A 88 9.68 20.48 21.56
CA GLU A 88 11.11 20.83 21.58
C GLU A 88 11.98 19.82 20.81
N GLN A 89 11.70 18.53 20.97
CA GLN A 89 12.41 17.46 20.25
C GLN A 89 12.11 17.52 18.74
N ARG A 90 10.88 17.87 18.35
CA ARG A 90 10.51 18.08 16.94
C ARG A 90 11.24 19.27 16.35
N LEU A 91 11.35 20.38 17.09
CA LEU A 91 12.10 21.57 16.69
C LEU A 91 13.59 21.25 16.48
N LYS A 92 14.22 20.53 17.41
CA LYS A 92 15.62 20.08 17.28
C LYS A 92 15.82 19.18 16.05
N LYS A 93 14.97 18.16 15.87
CA LYS A 93 15.02 17.27 14.70
C LYS A 93 14.85 18.04 13.39
N LEU A 94 14.00 19.07 13.37
CA LEU A 94 13.80 19.93 12.22
C LEU A 94 15.03 20.79 11.93
N GLN A 95 15.69 21.33 12.95
CA GLN A 95 16.97 22.04 12.80
C GLN A 95 18.06 21.12 12.23
N ASP A 96 18.19 19.90 12.77
CA ASP A 96 19.17 18.91 12.30
C ASP A 96 18.94 18.58 10.82
N LEU A 97 17.69 18.28 10.44
CA LEU A 97 17.31 18.01 9.04
C LEU A 97 17.61 19.18 8.10
N ARG A 98 17.43 20.44 8.57
CA ARG A 98 17.80 21.63 7.79
C ARG A 98 19.31 21.71 7.57
N THR A 99 20.10 21.49 8.62
CA THR A 99 21.57 21.51 8.52
C THR A 99 22.09 20.40 7.60
N GLU A 100 21.52 19.20 7.68
CA GLU A 100 21.86 18.08 6.80
C GLU A 100 21.53 18.40 5.33
N ALA A 101 20.35 18.97 5.08
CA ALA A 101 19.95 19.39 3.74
C ALA A 101 20.94 20.41 3.15
N ASP A 102 21.39 21.38 3.93
CA ASP A 102 22.35 22.39 3.47
C ASP A 102 23.76 21.80 3.26
N ASN A 103 24.18 20.86 4.10
CA ASN A 103 25.43 20.12 3.91
C ASN A 103 25.40 19.28 2.62
N LEU A 104 24.29 18.60 2.35
CA LEU A 104 24.09 17.84 1.11
C LEU A 104 24.10 18.75 -0.13
N LYS A 105 23.46 19.94 -0.07
CA LYS A 105 23.52 20.94 -1.16
C LYS A 105 24.96 21.39 -1.43
N LYS A 106 25.73 21.72 -0.39
CA LYS A 106 27.14 22.11 -0.51
C LYS A 106 27.98 20.98 -1.10
N LYS A 107 27.76 19.73 -0.67
CA LYS A 107 28.46 18.55 -1.22
C LYS A 107 28.12 18.33 -2.70
N LYS A 108 26.85 18.46 -3.09
CA LYS A 108 26.40 18.39 -4.49
C LYS A 108 27.12 19.43 -5.35
N TYR A 109 27.17 20.68 -4.91
CA TYR A 109 27.86 21.76 -5.63
C TYR A 109 29.35 21.44 -5.84
N ARG A 110 30.06 21.00 -4.79
CA ARG A 110 31.48 20.63 -4.88
C ARG A 110 31.73 19.49 -5.87
N ILE A 111 30.86 18.47 -5.88
CA ILE A 111 30.98 17.35 -6.83
C ILE A 111 30.74 17.81 -8.26
N GLN A 112 29.74 18.67 -8.49
CA GLN A 112 29.46 19.23 -9.82
C GLN A 112 30.65 20.03 -10.35
N GLN A 113 31.27 20.87 -9.52
CA GLN A 113 32.47 21.63 -9.88
C GLN A 113 33.64 20.71 -10.26
N ARG A 114 33.91 19.67 -9.45
CA ARG A 114 34.94 18.68 -9.77
C ARG A 114 34.66 17.95 -11.08
N MET A 115 33.39 17.60 -11.33
CA MET A 115 33.00 16.91 -12.56
C MET A 115 33.22 17.82 -13.78
N GLU A 116 32.89 19.11 -13.70
CA GLU A 116 33.18 20.08 -14.75
C GLU A 116 34.69 20.27 -14.99
N GLU A 117 35.49 20.28 -13.93
CA GLU A 117 36.96 20.33 -14.05
C GLU A 117 37.52 19.09 -14.75
N VAL A 118 37.06 17.90 -14.39
CA VAL A 118 37.47 16.63 -15.05
C VAL A 118 37.06 16.65 -16.51
N ILE A 119 35.82 17.05 -16.83
CA ILE A 119 35.35 17.17 -18.22
C ILE A 119 36.18 18.18 -19.01
N LYS A 120 36.65 19.28 -18.40
CA LYS A 120 37.54 20.23 -19.08
C LYS A 120 38.95 19.68 -19.31
N LYS A 121 39.47 18.87 -18.39
CA LYS A 121 40.82 18.29 -18.46
C LYS A 121 40.90 17.10 -19.42
N GLU A 122 39.92 16.21 -19.34
CA GLU A 122 39.91 14.93 -20.06
C GLU A 122 38.95 14.93 -21.26
N GLY A 123 37.99 15.86 -21.31
CA GLY A 123 36.99 15.92 -22.37
C GLY A 123 37.58 16.49 -23.66
N VAL A 124 37.63 15.67 -24.70
CA VAL A 124 37.95 16.11 -26.05
C VAL A 124 36.69 16.67 -26.71
N LYS A 125 36.71 17.95 -27.12
CA LYS A 125 35.64 18.52 -27.94
C LYS A 125 35.70 17.90 -29.34
N ILE A 126 34.66 17.17 -29.70
CA ILE A 126 34.53 16.57 -31.02
C ILE A 126 34.24 17.68 -32.06
N PRO A 127 35.10 17.87 -33.08
CA PRO A 127 34.86 18.86 -34.14
C PRO A 127 33.65 18.47 -35.01
N SER A 128 32.98 19.45 -35.59
CA SER A 128 31.71 19.25 -36.33
C SER A 128 31.81 18.24 -37.47
N LYS A 129 32.96 18.15 -38.16
CA LYS A 129 33.19 17.16 -39.24
C LYS A 129 33.17 15.71 -38.76
N LEU A 130 33.68 15.43 -37.56
CA LEU A 130 33.69 14.07 -37.00
C LEU A 130 32.27 13.65 -36.55
N SER A 131 31.39 14.62 -36.27
CA SER A 131 29.97 14.34 -35.99
C SER A 131 29.25 13.75 -37.21
N ASP A 132 29.66 14.14 -38.42
CA ASP A 132 29.11 13.61 -39.66
C ASP A 132 29.62 12.17 -39.89
N ASP A 133 30.91 11.90 -39.62
CA ASP A 133 31.48 10.55 -39.64
C ASP A 133 30.78 9.60 -38.66
N PHE A 134 30.45 10.06 -37.45
CA PHE A 134 29.67 9.26 -36.50
C PHE A 134 28.29 8.87 -37.05
N SER A 135 27.67 9.75 -37.84
CA SER A 135 26.38 9.45 -38.46
C SER A 135 26.49 8.44 -39.60
N GLU A 136 27.60 8.43 -40.32
CA GLU A 136 27.92 7.43 -41.35
C GLU A 136 28.28 6.08 -40.73
N ILE A 137 29.12 6.06 -39.71
CA ILE A 137 29.48 4.85 -38.95
C ILE A 137 28.22 4.19 -38.34
N LEU A 138 27.27 4.99 -37.83
CA LEU A 138 26.01 4.47 -37.31
C LEU A 138 25.09 3.88 -38.39
N ARG A 139 25.27 4.23 -39.68
CA ARG A 139 24.53 3.61 -40.80
C ARG A 139 25.11 2.25 -41.16
N ASP A 140 26.43 2.07 -41.03
CA ASP A 140 27.13 0.84 -41.38
C ASP A 140 27.06 -0.25 -40.29
N ILE A 141 26.71 0.11 -39.06
CA ILE A 141 26.54 -0.84 -37.96
C ILE A 141 25.14 -1.48 -38.02
N SER A 142 25.08 -2.82 -37.95
CA SER A 142 23.81 -3.54 -37.82
C SER A 142 23.19 -3.32 -36.42
N LEU A 143 22.41 -2.26 -36.27
CA LEU A 143 21.71 -1.96 -35.02
C LEU A 143 20.40 -2.74 -34.91
N SER A 144 20.07 -3.18 -33.71
CA SER A 144 18.70 -3.67 -33.45
C SER A 144 17.67 -2.56 -33.64
N PRO A 145 16.41 -2.87 -33.99
CA PRO A 145 15.36 -1.86 -34.13
C PRO A 145 15.16 -0.98 -32.88
N ALA A 146 15.40 -1.53 -31.69
CA ALA A 146 15.31 -0.78 -30.44
C ALA A 146 16.47 0.22 -30.27
N GLN A 147 17.70 -0.19 -30.61
CA GLN A 147 18.88 0.68 -30.56
C GLN A 147 18.79 1.80 -31.59
N SER A 148 18.32 1.52 -32.81
CA SER A 148 18.15 2.56 -33.83
C SER A 148 17.13 3.61 -33.40
N ILE A 149 15.96 3.19 -32.88
CA ILE A 149 14.96 4.13 -32.32
C ILE A 149 15.56 4.93 -31.17
N PHE A 150 16.27 4.29 -30.25
CA PHE A 150 16.91 4.98 -29.13
C PHE A 150 17.86 6.09 -29.62
N LEU A 151 18.80 5.75 -30.49
CA LEU A 151 19.79 6.69 -31.02
C LEU A 151 19.15 7.83 -31.83
N GLN A 152 18.19 7.51 -32.70
CA GLN A 152 17.42 8.53 -33.44
C GLN A 152 16.73 9.51 -32.50
N GLN A 153 16.12 9.02 -31.41
CA GLN A 153 15.48 9.89 -30.43
C GLN A 153 16.48 10.71 -29.62
N GLN A 154 17.68 10.18 -29.33
CA GLN A 154 18.75 10.93 -28.67
C GLN A 154 19.27 12.08 -29.56
N ILE A 155 19.54 11.81 -30.84
CA ILE A 155 19.96 12.83 -31.82
C ILE A 155 18.88 13.90 -31.96
N LYS A 156 17.62 13.48 -32.14
CA LYS A 156 16.50 14.42 -32.24
C LYS A 156 16.36 15.27 -30.98
N ALA A 157 16.55 14.69 -29.80
CA ALA A 157 16.50 15.41 -28.52
C ALA A 157 17.67 16.38 -28.32
N SER A 158 18.87 16.06 -28.84
CA SER A 158 20.02 16.96 -28.77
C SER A 158 19.86 18.18 -29.69
N GLN A 159 19.19 17.99 -30.84
CA GLN A 159 18.88 19.07 -31.79
C GLN A 159 17.77 20.02 -31.30
N GLN A 160 16.97 19.63 -30.30
CA GLN A 160 15.93 20.49 -29.75
C GLN A 160 16.53 21.64 -28.92
N LYS A 161 16.25 22.88 -29.32
CA LYS A 161 16.68 24.09 -28.60
C LYS A 161 15.96 24.28 -27.25
N LYS A 162 14.74 23.75 -27.11
CA LYS A 162 13.91 23.87 -25.90
C LYS A 162 13.74 22.52 -25.22
N ALA A 163 13.89 22.49 -23.90
CA ALA A 163 13.74 21.28 -23.08
C ALA A 163 12.32 20.65 -23.15
N CYS A 164 11.29 21.42 -23.49
CA CYS A 164 9.88 20.98 -23.48
C CYS A 164 9.28 20.67 -24.88
N GLY A 165 10.07 20.70 -25.95
CA GLY A 165 9.55 20.57 -27.33
C GLY A 165 9.59 19.15 -27.92
N MET A 166 10.13 18.17 -27.19
CA MET A 166 10.41 16.84 -27.74
C MET A 166 9.19 15.91 -27.70
N ARG A 167 8.75 15.45 -28.87
CA ARG A 167 7.80 14.33 -29.00
C ARG A 167 8.56 13.02 -29.09
N TRP A 168 8.48 12.24 -28.02
CA TRP A 168 9.14 10.95 -27.88
C TRP A 168 8.40 9.83 -28.61
N HIS A 169 9.16 8.91 -29.19
CA HIS A 169 8.59 7.66 -29.73
C HIS A 169 7.99 6.79 -28.60
N PRO A 170 6.87 6.07 -28.82
CA PRO A 170 6.25 5.23 -27.78
C PRO A 170 7.20 4.20 -27.17
N THR A 171 8.08 3.58 -27.96
CA THR A 171 9.12 2.66 -27.46
C THR A 171 10.05 3.33 -26.45
N MET A 172 10.42 4.59 -26.68
CA MET A 172 11.27 5.35 -25.78
C MET A 172 10.54 5.70 -24.49
N ILE A 173 9.24 6.03 -24.56
CA ILE A 173 8.39 6.22 -23.37
C ILE A 173 8.29 4.92 -22.56
N ARG A 174 8.07 3.78 -23.21
CA ARG A 174 8.02 2.47 -22.54
C ARG A 174 9.34 2.11 -21.86
N PHE A 175 10.47 2.35 -22.53
CA PHE A 175 11.80 2.17 -21.94
C PHE A 175 12.00 3.07 -20.72
N ALA A 176 11.66 4.36 -20.84
CA ALA A 176 11.76 5.32 -19.75
C ALA A 176 10.85 4.96 -18.56
N LEU A 177 9.62 4.51 -18.82
CA LEU A 177 8.70 3.99 -17.80
C LEU A 177 9.27 2.75 -17.11
N ALA A 178 9.77 1.76 -17.86
CA ALA A 178 10.35 0.55 -17.29
C ALA A 178 11.54 0.87 -16.37
N LEU A 179 12.42 1.77 -16.81
CA LEU A 179 13.56 2.22 -16.02
C LEU A 179 13.11 2.98 -14.76
N HIS A 180 12.14 3.88 -14.88
CA HIS A 180 11.60 4.64 -13.75
C HIS A 180 10.88 3.74 -12.72
N LEU A 181 10.11 2.74 -13.18
CA LEU A 181 9.42 1.78 -12.32
C LEU A 181 10.40 0.84 -11.61
N THR A 182 11.52 0.50 -12.24
CA THR A 182 12.57 -0.32 -11.63
C THR A 182 13.37 0.48 -10.59
N SER A 183 13.76 1.71 -10.92
CA SER A 183 14.49 2.59 -10.01
C SER A 183 14.26 4.06 -10.36
N PRO A 184 13.38 4.76 -9.60
CA PRO A 184 13.14 6.18 -9.80
C PRO A 184 14.41 7.03 -9.60
N SER A 185 15.29 6.62 -8.69
CA SER A 185 16.55 7.31 -8.40
C SER A 185 17.57 7.16 -9.52
N ALA A 186 17.74 5.95 -10.07
CA ALA A 186 18.62 5.72 -11.21
C ALA A 186 18.12 6.48 -12.46
N TYR A 187 16.81 6.50 -12.68
CA TYR A 187 16.21 7.28 -13.77
C TYR A 187 16.54 8.76 -13.65
N GLU A 188 16.36 9.34 -12.47
CA GLU A 188 16.62 10.77 -12.26
C GLU A 188 18.12 11.09 -12.32
N LEU A 189 18.99 10.19 -11.86
CA LEU A 189 20.44 10.31 -12.03
C LEU A 189 20.82 10.38 -13.52
N LEU A 190 20.35 9.43 -14.34
CA LEU A 190 20.64 9.41 -15.78
C LEU A 190 20.10 10.66 -16.50
N ARG A 191 18.94 11.14 -16.08
CA ARG A 191 18.33 12.36 -16.62
C ARG A 191 19.10 13.64 -16.22
N GLN A 192 19.54 13.73 -14.97
CA GLN A 192 20.24 14.91 -14.44
C GLN A 192 21.69 15.00 -14.88
N THR A 193 22.38 13.86 -15.03
CA THR A 193 23.75 13.80 -15.55
C THR A 193 23.82 14.25 -17.01
N GLY A 194 22.70 14.20 -17.74
CA GLY A 194 22.62 14.66 -19.13
C GLY A 194 23.33 13.75 -20.13
N MET A 195 23.87 12.61 -19.68
CA MET A 195 24.48 11.59 -20.55
C MET A 195 23.46 11.02 -21.53
N ILE A 196 22.20 10.87 -21.08
CA ILE A 196 21.09 10.42 -21.90
C ILE A 196 19.94 11.42 -21.75
N LYS A 197 19.39 11.88 -22.88
CA LYS A 197 18.17 12.68 -22.88
C LYS A 197 16.98 11.76 -22.66
N LEU A 198 16.29 11.95 -21.54
CA LEU A 198 15.13 11.16 -21.14
C LEU A 198 13.88 12.04 -20.98
N PRO A 199 12.67 11.48 -21.15
CA PRO A 199 11.42 12.17 -20.88
C PRO A 199 11.35 12.78 -19.47
N SER A 200 10.55 13.82 -19.30
CA SER A 200 10.34 14.39 -17.97
C SER A 200 9.52 13.45 -17.08
N ARG A 201 9.68 13.57 -15.76
CA ARG A 201 8.84 12.83 -14.79
C ARG A 201 7.35 13.13 -14.99
N MET A 202 7.00 14.37 -15.35
CA MET A 202 5.62 14.75 -15.64
C MET A 202 5.08 14.01 -16.88
N THR A 203 5.90 13.91 -17.92
CA THR A 203 5.55 13.12 -19.12
C THR A 203 5.29 11.67 -18.73
N LEU A 204 6.18 11.04 -17.95
CA LEU A 204 5.97 9.68 -17.47
C LEU A 204 4.73 9.54 -16.58
N PHE A 205 4.43 10.54 -15.75
CA PHE A 205 3.24 10.57 -14.91
C PHE A 205 1.97 10.49 -15.77
N HIS A 206 1.86 11.33 -16.82
CA HIS A 206 0.72 11.29 -17.73
C HIS A 206 0.56 9.95 -18.44
N TYR A 207 1.66 9.32 -18.87
CA TYR A 207 1.59 8.01 -19.54
C TYR A 207 1.28 6.86 -18.57
N SER A 208 1.81 6.89 -17.35
CA SER A 208 1.53 5.87 -16.34
C SER A 208 0.10 5.95 -15.80
N HIS A 209 -0.48 7.15 -15.73
CA HIS A 209 -1.83 7.40 -15.22
C HIS A 209 -2.84 7.66 -16.36
N ALA A 210 -2.53 7.20 -17.57
CA ALA A 210 -3.40 7.38 -18.73
C ALA A 210 -4.74 6.63 -18.59
N LYS A 211 -4.76 5.55 -17.79
CA LYS A 211 -5.96 4.78 -17.47
C LYS A 211 -6.26 4.91 -15.98
N ALA A 212 -7.52 5.17 -15.65
CA ALA A 212 -8.00 5.08 -14.27
C ALA A 212 -8.01 3.61 -13.85
N VAL A 213 -7.47 3.33 -12.67
CA VAL A 213 -7.66 2.02 -12.02
C VAL A 213 -8.99 2.12 -11.30
N GLU A 214 -9.94 1.29 -11.71
CA GLU A 214 -11.22 1.17 -11.05
C GLU A 214 -11.19 -0.01 -10.08
N GLU A 215 -12.09 0.07 -9.11
CA GLU A 215 -12.31 -1.00 -8.16
C GLU A 215 -13.11 -2.14 -8.79
N GLY A 216 -12.96 -3.34 -8.26
CA GLY A 216 -13.55 -4.56 -8.79
C GLY A 216 -12.71 -5.19 -9.89
N VAL A 217 -13.39 -5.83 -10.84
CA VAL A 217 -12.77 -6.60 -11.92
C VAL A 217 -12.28 -5.67 -13.04
N ASP A 218 -10.99 -5.70 -13.33
CA ASP A 218 -10.38 -4.88 -14.37
C ASP A 218 -10.60 -5.50 -15.77
N LYS A 219 -11.59 -5.00 -16.49
CA LYS A 219 -11.98 -5.48 -17.83
C LYS A 219 -10.84 -5.39 -18.85
N VAL A 220 -10.04 -4.32 -18.81
CA VAL A 220 -8.91 -4.13 -19.73
C VAL A 220 -7.86 -5.20 -19.50
N LYS A 221 -7.61 -5.54 -18.22
CA LYS A 221 -6.71 -6.64 -17.88
C LYS A 221 -7.27 -7.99 -18.29
N LEU A 222 -8.57 -8.22 -18.15
CA LEU A 222 -9.22 -9.45 -18.61
C LEU A 222 -9.10 -9.65 -20.12
N GLU A 223 -9.37 -8.63 -20.93
CA GLU A 223 -9.21 -8.68 -22.39
C GLU A 223 -7.76 -8.97 -22.79
N SER A 224 -6.80 -8.30 -22.12
CA SER A 224 -5.38 -8.56 -22.33
C SER A 224 -4.96 -9.97 -21.95
N LEU A 225 -5.57 -10.52 -20.89
CA LEU A 225 -5.32 -11.86 -20.38
C LEU A 225 -5.89 -12.91 -21.34
N GLU A 226 -7.11 -12.71 -21.83
CA GLU A 226 -7.74 -13.55 -22.87
C GLU A 226 -6.86 -13.61 -24.13
N ALA A 227 -6.42 -12.46 -24.63
CA ALA A 227 -5.52 -12.38 -25.78
C ALA A 227 -4.17 -13.07 -25.54
N CYS A 228 -3.70 -13.08 -24.29
CA CYS A 228 -2.49 -13.80 -23.90
C CYS A 228 -2.72 -15.31 -23.90
N VAL A 229 -3.78 -15.76 -23.24
CA VAL A 229 -4.15 -17.19 -23.12
C VAL A 229 -4.40 -17.81 -24.50
N LYS A 230 -5.05 -17.09 -25.42
CA LYS A 230 -5.29 -17.53 -26.81
C LYS A 230 -4.02 -17.93 -27.57
N LYS A 231 -2.86 -17.36 -27.23
CA LYS A 231 -1.57 -17.64 -27.90
C LYS A 231 -0.94 -18.97 -27.48
N PHE A 232 -1.35 -19.53 -26.34
CA PHE A 232 -0.78 -20.79 -25.86
C PHE A 232 -1.39 -22.02 -26.57
N PRO A 233 -0.69 -23.16 -26.61
CA PRO A 233 -1.27 -24.42 -27.07
C PRO A 233 -2.44 -24.86 -26.19
N GLU A 234 -3.42 -25.59 -26.75
CA GLU A 234 -4.64 -26.05 -26.05
C GLU A 234 -4.37 -26.75 -24.71
N LYS A 235 -3.29 -27.52 -24.62
CA LYS A 235 -2.87 -28.19 -23.37
C LYS A 235 -2.54 -27.22 -22.23
N HIS A 236 -2.02 -26.04 -22.56
CA HIS A 236 -1.53 -25.04 -21.60
C HIS A 236 -2.53 -23.90 -21.34
N LYS A 237 -3.65 -23.89 -22.06
CA LYS A 237 -4.71 -22.87 -21.95
C LYS A 237 -5.65 -23.08 -20.77
N LYS A 238 -5.82 -24.31 -20.30
CA LYS A 238 -7.01 -24.69 -19.52
C LYS A 238 -6.89 -24.55 -18.00
N TYR A 239 -5.68 -24.36 -17.46
CA TYR A 239 -5.48 -24.54 -16.01
C TYR A 239 -4.87 -23.32 -15.34
N HIS A 240 -5.70 -22.63 -14.56
CA HIS A 240 -5.31 -21.47 -13.78
C HIS A 240 -5.78 -21.59 -12.32
N VAL A 241 -5.03 -20.96 -11.43
CA VAL A 241 -5.32 -20.87 -10.01
C VAL A 241 -5.62 -19.41 -9.68
N LEU A 242 -6.70 -19.19 -8.94
CA LEU A 242 -7.05 -17.88 -8.40
C LEU A 242 -6.49 -17.75 -6.99
N MET A 243 -5.59 -16.79 -6.78
CA MET A 243 -5.01 -16.49 -5.48
C MET A 243 -5.69 -15.25 -4.93
N MET A 244 -6.05 -15.26 -3.64
CA MET A 244 -6.60 -14.09 -2.97
C MET A 244 -5.85 -13.80 -1.66
N ASP A 245 -5.63 -12.52 -1.38
CA ASP A 245 -5.05 -12.09 -0.12
C ASP A 245 -5.56 -10.69 0.29
N GLU A 246 -5.52 -10.41 1.60
CA GLU A 246 -5.87 -9.11 2.17
C GLU A 246 -4.60 -8.34 2.53
N MET A 247 -4.48 -7.13 2.01
CA MET A 247 -3.38 -6.21 2.36
C MET A 247 -3.90 -5.07 3.22
N TYR A 248 -3.32 -4.87 4.41
CA TYR A 248 -3.63 -3.72 5.25
C TYR A 248 -3.17 -2.41 4.60
N ILE A 249 -4.03 -1.40 4.62
CA ILE A 249 -3.75 -0.05 4.11
C ILE A 249 -3.99 1.00 5.20
N SER A 250 -3.37 2.17 5.04
CA SER A 250 -3.66 3.31 5.91
C SER A 250 -5.07 3.82 5.64
N GLN A 251 -5.91 3.83 6.67
CA GLN A 251 -7.26 4.40 6.62
C GLN A 251 -7.16 5.91 6.43
N ASN A 252 -7.53 6.39 5.23
CA ASN A 252 -7.54 7.82 4.92
C ASN A 252 -8.48 8.09 3.75
N LEU A 253 -9.02 9.31 3.71
CA LEU A 253 -9.80 9.81 2.58
C LEU A 253 -8.92 10.69 1.71
N VAL A 254 -8.81 10.33 0.44
CA VAL A 254 -7.97 11.03 -0.54
C VAL A 254 -8.85 11.60 -1.63
N PHE A 255 -8.79 12.92 -1.80
CA PHE A 255 -9.47 13.58 -2.90
C PHE A 255 -8.64 13.48 -4.18
N GLN A 256 -9.14 12.72 -5.14
CA GLN A 256 -8.49 12.54 -6.43
C GLN A 256 -8.88 13.68 -7.38
N LYS A 257 -7.94 14.60 -7.61
CA LYS A 257 -8.16 15.80 -8.44
C LYS A 257 -8.54 15.51 -9.90
N SER A 258 -8.12 14.37 -10.45
CA SER A 258 -8.33 14.05 -11.87
C SER A 258 -9.78 13.69 -12.21
N ASN A 259 -10.50 13.05 -11.29
CA ASN A 259 -11.88 12.62 -11.46
C ASN A 259 -12.85 13.33 -10.50
N GLY A 260 -12.34 14.16 -9.57
CA GLY A 260 -13.13 14.84 -8.55
C GLY A 260 -13.75 13.88 -7.53
N LYS A 261 -13.28 12.64 -7.43
CA LYS A 261 -13.84 11.62 -6.53
C LYS A 261 -13.09 11.60 -5.21
N LEU A 262 -13.84 11.39 -4.13
CA LEU A 262 -13.28 11.07 -2.81
C LEU A 262 -13.06 9.56 -2.73
N VAL A 263 -11.81 9.14 -2.53
CA VAL A 263 -11.39 7.73 -2.51
C VAL A 263 -10.98 7.36 -1.09
N GLY A 264 -11.30 6.15 -0.66
CA GLY A 264 -10.92 5.62 0.66
C GLY A 264 -12.06 4.95 1.41
N TYR A 265 -13.28 5.00 0.88
CA TYR A 265 -14.42 4.23 1.39
C TYR A 265 -14.32 2.75 1.03
N THR A 266 -15.06 1.93 1.76
CA THR A 266 -15.22 0.51 1.44
C THR A 266 -16.00 0.30 0.15
N SER A 267 -15.56 -0.69 -0.61
CA SER A 267 -16.27 -1.31 -1.70
C SER A 267 -17.49 -2.05 -1.16
N LEU A 268 -18.63 -1.39 -1.21
CA LEU A 268 -19.92 -2.04 -1.08
C LEU A 268 -20.68 -1.70 -2.35
N ASP A 269 -21.31 -2.69 -2.96
CA ASP A 269 -22.24 -2.39 -4.04
C ASP A 269 -23.47 -1.63 -3.49
N THR A 270 -24.25 -1.00 -4.36
CA THR A 270 -25.42 -0.22 -3.93
C THR A 270 -26.44 -1.07 -3.17
N ILE A 271 -26.58 -2.34 -3.53
CA ILE A 271 -27.55 -3.27 -2.94
C ILE A 271 -27.05 -3.76 -1.58
N GLU A 272 -25.80 -4.16 -1.47
CA GLU A 272 -25.10 -4.52 -0.24
C GLU A 272 -25.11 -3.35 0.75
N ARG A 273 -24.95 -2.12 0.27
CA ARG A 273 -25.12 -0.92 1.10
C ARG A 273 -26.56 -0.77 1.58
N GLU A 274 -27.55 -0.90 0.71
CA GLU A 274 -28.96 -0.82 1.09
C GLU A 274 -29.36 -1.94 2.06
N VAL A 275 -28.91 -3.18 1.82
CA VAL A 275 -29.13 -4.33 2.71
C VAL A 275 -28.43 -4.13 4.03
N LYS A 276 -27.18 -3.66 4.05
CA LYS A 276 -26.45 -3.35 5.28
C LYS A 276 -27.14 -2.25 6.07
N ASN A 277 -27.63 -1.21 5.40
CA ASN A 277 -28.39 -0.13 6.03
C ASN A 277 -29.69 -0.66 6.62
N LEU A 278 -30.38 -1.60 5.94
CA LEU A 278 -31.57 -2.25 6.46
C LEU A 278 -31.28 -3.18 7.65
N GLU A 279 -30.19 -3.96 7.60
CA GLU A 279 -29.74 -4.82 8.71
C GLU A 279 -29.40 -3.97 9.95
N GLU A 280 -28.65 -2.88 9.77
CA GLU A 280 -28.31 -1.94 10.85
C GLU A 280 -29.55 -1.24 11.43
N LEU A 281 -30.55 -0.93 10.61
CA LEU A 281 -31.82 -0.36 11.05
C LEU A 281 -32.69 -1.36 11.84
N ILE A 282 -32.58 -2.65 11.56
CA ILE A 282 -33.31 -3.69 12.30
C ILE A 282 -32.66 -3.95 13.66
N ASP A 283 -31.32 -3.87 13.74
CA ASP A 283 -30.57 -4.14 14.96
C ASP A 283 -30.48 -2.92 15.90
N SER A 284 -30.74 -1.70 15.41
CA SER A 284 -30.70 -0.47 16.21
C SER A 284 -32.05 0.28 16.23
N THR A 285 -32.62 0.48 17.43
CA THR A 285 -33.87 1.24 17.66
C THR A 285 -33.77 2.76 17.43
N GLU A 286 -32.67 3.27 16.89
CA GLU A 286 -32.50 4.69 16.55
C GLU A 286 -31.89 4.81 15.16
N ALA A 287 -32.47 5.70 14.34
CA ALA A 287 -32.00 6.00 13.00
C ALA A 287 -30.58 6.60 13.06
N LEU A 288 -29.58 5.77 12.77
CA LEU A 288 -28.21 6.22 12.56
C LEU A 288 -28.00 6.49 11.07
N ASP A 289 -27.59 7.71 10.75
CA ASP A 289 -26.99 8.02 9.45
C ASP A 289 -25.86 7.02 9.21
N SER A 290 -26.02 6.14 8.23
CA SER A 290 -25.01 5.11 7.90
C SER A 290 -23.75 5.81 7.40
N GLU A 291 -22.78 6.07 8.28
CA GLU A 291 -21.51 6.67 7.89
C GLU A 291 -20.75 5.69 6.98
N ASP A 292 -20.41 6.14 5.77
CA ASP A 292 -19.61 5.35 4.82
C ASP A 292 -18.29 4.93 5.50
N THR A 293 -18.11 3.62 5.67
CA THR A 293 -16.94 3.13 6.41
C THR A 293 -15.66 3.31 5.59
N ILE A 294 -14.60 3.81 6.23
CA ILE A 294 -13.28 3.95 5.61
C ILE A 294 -12.63 2.56 5.49
N ALA A 295 -12.07 2.27 4.31
CA ALA A 295 -11.38 1.02 4.03
C ALA A 295 -10.08 0.91 4.84
N SER A 296 -9.86 -0.26 5.44
CA SER A 296 -8.67 -0.57 6.25
C SER A 296 -7.76 -1.60 5.59
N LYS A 297 -8.29 -2.31 4.60
CA LYS A 297 -7.65 -3.39 3.86
C LYS A 297 -8.04 -3.32 2.39
N VAL A 298 -7.27 -3.98 1.55
CA VAL A 298 -7.61 -4.24 0.15
C VAL A 298 -7.53 -5.74 -0.10
N LEU A 299 -8.65 -6.33 -0.52
CA LEU A 299 -8.72 -7.70 -1.00
C LEU A 299 -8.28 -7.72 -2.47
N VAL A 300 -7.25 -8.50 -2.78
CA VAL A 300 -6.67 -8.60 -4.12
C VAL A 300 -6.85 -10.01 -4.66
N TYR A 301 -7.39 -10.11 -5.87
CA TYR A 301 -7.46 -11.36 -6.63
C TYR A 301 -6.40 -11.36 -7.73
N MET A 302 -5.55 -12.39 -7.71
CA MET A 302 -4.48 -12.60 -8.67
C MET A 302 -4.64 -13.96 -9.34
N ILE A 303 -4.59 -13.99 -10.66
CA ILE A 303 -4.52 -15.25 -11.40
C ILE A 303 -3.07 -15.70 -11.55
N LYS A 304 -2.86 -17.01 -11.42
CA LYS A 304 -1.62 -17.69 -11.75
C LYS A 304 -1.91 -18.89 -12.64
N GLY A 305 -1.33 -18.91 -13.83
CA GLY A 305 -1.39 -20.07 -14.70
C GLY A 305 -0.49 -21.19 -14.20
N VAL A 306 -0.98 -22.42 -14.30
CA VAL A 306 -0.25 -23.61 -13.81
C VAL A 306 0.91 -23.96 -14.72
N SER A 307 0.74 -23.80 -16.04
CA SER A 307 1.72 -24.24 -17.04
C SER A 307 2.17 -23.17 -18.04
N ASN A 308 1.50 -22.01 -18.08
CA ASN A 308 1.73 -20.96 -19.08
C ASN A 308 2.44 -19.71 -18.50
N GLY A 309 2.88 -19.75 -17.24
CA GLY A 309 3.62 -18.66 -16.58
C GLY A 309 2.83 -17.36 -16.37
N VAL A 310 1.55 -17.34 -16.74
CA VAL A 310 0.67 -16.18 -16.61
C VAL A 310 0.53 -15.80 -15.13
N LYS A 311 0.76 -14.53 -14.80
CA LYS A 311 0.58 -14.00 -13.45
C LYS A 311 0.08 -12.56 -13.53
N GLN A 312 -1.13 -12.30 -13.05
CA GLN A 312 -1.74 -10.98 -13.18
C GLN A 312 -2.78 -10.70 -12.09
N VAL A 313 -2.84 -9.47 -11.59
CA VAL A 313 -3.93 -9.02 -10.71
C VAL A 313 -5.16 -8.75 -11.58
N VAL A 314 -6.29 -9.36 -11.22
CA VAL A 314 -7.53 -9.32 -12.02
C VAL A 314 -8.64 -8.51 -11.34
N ALA A 315 -8.67 -8.48 -10.01
CA ALA A 315 -9.63 -7.68 -9.27
C ALA A 315 -9.07 -7.16 -7.94
N THR A 316 -9.57 -6.01 -7.50
CA THR A 316 -9.22 -5.39 -6.22
C THR A 316 -10.43 -4.76 -5.57
N TYR A 317 -10.64 -5.00 -4.28
CA TYR A 317 -11.77 -4.46 -3.50
C TYR A 317 -11.26 -3.90 -2.17
N ALA A 318 -11.60 -2.66 -1.85
CA ALA A 318 -11.27 -1.98 -0.60
C ALA A 318 -12.29 -2.38 0.48
N VAL A 319 -11.83 -2.87 1.62
CA VAL A 319 -12.68 -3.44 2.66
C VAL A 319 -12.26 -2.97 4.05
N SER A 320 -13.21 -2.90 4.98
CA SER A 320 -12.95 -2.61 6.40
C SER A 320 -13.07 -3.90 7.22
N LYS A 321 -14.27 -4.48 7.23
CA LYS A 321 -14.61 -5.80 7.75
C LYS A 321 -15.25 -6.60 6.61
N LEU A 322 -14.75 -7.81 6.36
CA LEU A 322 -15.27 -8.68 5.31
C LEU A 322 -16.10 -9.79 5.94
N SER A 323 -17.36 -9.92 5.53
CA SER A 323 -18.19 -11.07 5.92
C SER A 323 -17.86 -12.29 5.05
N SER A 324 -18.09 -13.50 5.58
CA SER A 324 -17.86 -14.73 4.81
C SER A 324 -18.78 -14.85 3.58
N ASN A 325 -19.95 -14.22 3.60
CA ASN A 325 -20.89 -14.22 2.47
C ASN A 325 -20.41 -13.28 1.36
N GLN A 326 -20.08 -12.02 1.68
CA GLN A 326 -19.53 -11.07 0.72
C GLN A 326 -18.27 -11.61 0.03
N LEU A 327 -17.36 -12.21 0.81
CA LEU A 327 -16.15 -12.82 0.24
C LEU A 327 -16.50 -13.90 -0.80
N LYS A 328 -17.49 -14.74 -0.49
CA LYS A 328 -17.95 -15.81 -1.39
C LYS A 328 -18.56 -15.21 -2.65
N ASP A 329 -19.42 -14.23 -2.53
CA ASP A 329 -20.15 -13.64 -3.66
C ASP A 329 -19.19 -12.92 -4.61
N TRP A 330 -18.26 -12.12 -4.09
CA TRP A 330 -17.22 -11.49 -4.90
C TRP A 330 -16.28 -12.52 -5.54
N THR A 331 -15.92 -13.59 -4.82
CA THR A 331 -15.08 -14.66 -5.39
C THR A 331 -15.79 -15.31 -6.59
N TRP A 332 -17.07 -15.63 -6.47
CA TRP A 332 -17.85 -16.22 -7.58
C TRP A 332 -18.05 -15.24 -8.73
N HIS A 333 -18.23 -13.95 -8.44
CA HIS A 333 -18.31 -12.92 -9.46
C HIS A 333 -17.00 -12.86 -10.29
N VAL A 334 -15.85 -12.82 -9.61
CA VAL A 334 -14.53 -12.82 -10.27
C VAL A 334 -14.30 -14.10 -11.07
N ILE A 335 -14.65 -15.27 -10.53
CA ILE A 335 -14.55 -16.55 -11.26
C ILE A 335 -15.44 -16.55 -12.49
N GLY A 336 -16.70 -16.13 -12.35
CA GLY A 336 -17.65 -16.08 -13.46
C GLY A 336 -17.17 -15.17 -14.59
N ASP A 337 -16.59 -14.02 -14.27
CA ASP A 337 -16.03 -13.13 -15.28
C ASP A 337 -14.77 -13.69 -15.95
N LEU A 338 -13.90 -14.40 -15.22
CA LEU A 338 -12.75 -15.10 -15.80
C LEU A 338 -13.19 -16.23 -16.74
N GLU A 339 -14.16 -17.04 -16.33
CA GLU A 339 -14.65 -18.17 -17.13
C GLU A 339 -15.34 -17.71 -18.42
N LYS A 340 -16.07 -16.59 -18.41
CA LYS A 340 -16.64 -15.98 -19.62
C LYS A 340 -15.58 -15.63 -20.67
N HIS A 341 -14.35 -15.34 -20.25
CA HIS A 341 -13.22 -15.04 -21.13
C HIS A 341 -12.38 -16.28 -21.46
N GLY A 342 -12.92 -17.49 -21.26
CA GLY A 342 -12.25 -18.75 -21.59
C GLY A 342 -11.12 -19.14 -20.64
N ILE A 343 -11.08 -18.55 -19.45
CA ILE A 343 -10.04 -18.79 -18.45
C ILE A 343 -10.61 -19.71 -17.38
N ALA A 344 -10.33 -21.01 -17.52
CA ALA A 344 -10.79 -22.00 -16.55
C ALA A 344 -9.96 -21.95 -15.25
N ILE A 345 -10.67 -21.78 -14.13
CA ILE A 345 -10.12 -21.75 -12.78
C ILE A 345 -10.28 -23.13 -12.14
N ILE A 346 -9.18 -23.78 -11.80
CA ILE A 346 -9.19 -25.10 -11.17
C ILE A 346 -9.06 -25.06 -9.65
N ALA A 347 -8.51 -24.00 -9.09
CA ALA A 347 -8.31 -23.91 -7.65
C ALA A 347 -8.32 -22.46 -7.19
N VAL A 348 -8.75 -22.26 -5.95
CA VAL A 348 -8.68 -20.99 -5.24
C VAL A 348 -7.74 -21.15 -4.05
N VAL A 349 -6.79 -20.24 -3.90
CA VAL A 349 -5.79 -20.26 -2.82
C VAL A 349 -5.97 -19.00 -1.98
N CYS A 350 -6.11 -19.18 -0.67
CA CYS A 350 -6.26 -18.10 0.30
C CYS A 350 -5.50 -18.44 1.59
N ASP A 351 -5.22 -17.43 2.42
CA ASP A 351 -4.71 -17.65 3.77
C ASP A 351 -5.79 -18.23 4.70
N GLY A 352 -5.33 -18.75 5.84
CA GLY A 352 -6.19 -19.41 6.81
C GLY A 352 -6.89 -18.47 7.80
N SER A 353 -7.36 -17.28 7.41
CA SER A 353 -8.07 -16.39 8.34
C SER A 353 -9.43 -16.99 8.77
N ALA A 354 -9.98 -16.60 9.93
CA ALA A 354 -11.24 -17.15 10.42
C ALA A 354 -12.42 -16.92 9.46
N VAL A 355 -12.46 -15.76 8.80
CA VAL A 355 -13.47 -15.42 7.78
C VAL A 355 -13.35 -16.33 6.55
N LYS A 356 -12.10 -16.62 6.13
CA LYS A 356 -11.78 -17.49 4.99
C LYS A 356 -11.96 -18.97 5.32
N ARG A 357 -11.78 -19.38 6.58
CA ARG A 357 -12.10 -20.72 7.11
C ARG A 357 -13.59 -20.92 7.41
N GLY A 358 -14.38 -19.85 7.46
CA GLY A 358 -15.82 -19.90 7.70
C GLY A 358 -16.58 -20.69 6.62
N ARG A 359 -17.86 -20.99 6.89
CA ARG A 359 -18.72 -21.86 6.06
C ARG A 359 -18.86 -21.47 4.57
N GLY A 360 -18.38 -20.28 4.16
CA GLY A 360 -18.45 -19.76 2.79
C GLY A 360 -17.45 -20.39 1.80
N LEU A 361 -16.20 -20.60 2.20
CA LEU A 361 -15.18 -21.33 1.39
C LEU A 361 -14.93 -22.76 1.89
N GLY A 362 -15.25 -23.07 3.16
CA GLY A 362 -15.10 -24.43 3.70
C GLY A 362 -15.99 -25.50 3.04
N ARG A 363 -17.00 -25.10 2.24
CA ARG A 363 -17.80 -26.02 1.42
C ARG A 363 -17.22 -26.32 0.03
N PHE A 364 -16.07 -25.76 -0.32
CA PHE A 364 -15.30 -26.23 -1.48
C PHE A 364 -14.73 -27.65 -1.27
N SER A 365 -14.81 -28.23 -0.06
CA SER A 365 -14.10 -29.46 0.33
C SER A 365 -14.94 -30.58 0.95
N HIS A 366 -16.28 -30.51 0.98
CA HIS A 366 -17.08 -31.60 1.59
C HIS A 366 -17.48 -32.69 0.58
N GLN A 367 -16.51 -33.50 0.16
CA GLN A 367 -16.68 -34.93 -0.13
C GLN A 367 -15.32 -35.63 -0.26
N SER A 368 -14.66 -35.92 0.86
CA SER A 368 -13.98 -37.21 1.10
C SER A 368 -13.27 -37.20 2.44
N SER A 369 -13.64 -38.16 3.26
CA SER A 369 -12.99 -38.54 4.50
C SER A 369 -11.52 -38.98 4.30
N HIS A 370 -10.67 -38.54 5.24
CA HIS A 370 -9.32 -39.03 5.59
C HIS A 370 -8.06 -38.32 5.03
N SER A 371 -7.24 -37.90 6.01
CA SER A 371 -5.78 -37.66 6.05
C SER A 371 -5.11 -36.67 5.07
N SER A 372 -4.70 -35.53 5.65
CA SER A 372 -3.42 -34.80 5.45
C SER A 372 -2.73 -34.84 4.07
N SER A 373 -3.02 -33.84 3.23
CA SER A 373 -2.12 -33.29 2.19
C SER A 373 -2.75 -32.04 1.51
N PRO A 374 -1.99 -31.18 0.82
CA PRO A 374 -2.50 -29.94 0.22
C PRO A 374 -3.49 -30.23 -0.91
N TRP A 375 -4.68 -29.66 -0.81
CA TRP A 375 -5.88 -30.06 -1.55
C TRP A 375 -5.88 -29.63 -3.03
N THR A 376 -6.09 -30.59 -3.93
CA THR A 376 -6.39 -30.43 -5.35
C THR A 376 -7.89 -30.58 -5.61
N PHE A 377 -8.44 -29.75 -6.50
CA PHE A 377 -9.83 -29.82 -6.96
C PHE A 377 -9.97 -30.98 -7.97
N ASN A 378 -10.71 -32.03 -7.64
CA ASN A 378 -11.06 -33.08 -8.59
C ASN A 378 -12.37 -32.71 -9.30
N ARG A 379 -12.28 -32.18 -10.52
CA ARG A 379 -13.38 -32.25 -11.49
C ARG A 379 -13.07 -33.37 -12.49
N PRO A 380 -14.04 -34.23 -12.85
CA PRO A 380 -13.85 -35.16 -13.95
C PRO A 380 -13.62 -34.34 -15.23
N LEU A 381 -12.52 -34.66 -15.91
CA LEU A 381 -12.18 -34.11 -17.21
C LEU A 381 -13.31 -34.44 -18.18
N ILE A 382 -13.91 -33.41 -18.78
CA ILE A 382 -14.66 -33.54 -20.04
C ILE A 382 -13.72 -33.11 -21.16
#